data_AF-A0A2V6TZT2-F1
#
_entry.id   AF-A0A2V6TZT2-F1
#
_cell.length_a   1.000
_cell.length_b   1.000
_cell.length_c   1.000
_cell.angle_alpha   90.00
_cell.angle_beta   90.00
_cell.angle_gamma   90.00
#
_symmetry.space_group_name_H-M   'P 1'
#
loop_
_entity.id
_entity.type
_entity.pdbx_description
1 polymer ?
#
loop_
_entity_poly.entity_id
_entity_poly.type
_entity_poly.pdbx_seq_one_letter_code
_entity_poly.pdbx_strand_id
1 'polypeptide(L)' 'KEKKLTNMRASTSDEGVRLTPPRTMNLEQSLEWIREDELLEITPKSLRLRKKALGGRRRF' A
#
# COMPACT_ATOMS: atom_id res chain seq x y z
N LYS A 1 -18.21 41.36 14.20
CA LYS A 1 -18.72 41.18 12.81
C LYS A 1 -19.03 39.71 12.62
N GLU A 2 -20.28 39.32 12.90
CA GLU A 2 -20.82 38.02 12.49
C GLU A 2 -20.75 37.88 10.97
N LYS A 3 -20.30 36.72 10.49
CA LYS A 3 -20.71 36.22 9.17
C LYS A 3 -20.58 34.69 9.12
N LYS A 4 -21.75 34.09 9.33
CA LYS A 4 -22.29 32.85 8.76
C LYS A 4 -21.45 31.56 8.92
N LEU A 5 -21.89 30.79 9.91
CA LEU A 5 -22.02 29.34 9.83
C LEU A 5 -22.72 28.97 8.51
N THR A 6 -21.96 28.61 7.49
CA THR A 6 -22.48 27.81 6.38
C THR A 6 -21.70 26.52 6.38
N ASN A 7 -22.38 25.46 6.81
CA ASN A 7 -22.02 24.06 6.59
C ASN A 7 -21.70 23.83 5.10
N MET A 8 -20.50 24.15 4.66
CA MET A 8 -20.00 23.81 3.33
C MET A 8 -19.29 22.45 3.40
N ARG A 9 -19.98 21.46 3.96
CA ARG A 9 -19.51 20.07 4.14
C ARG A 9 -20.34 19.07 3.34
N ALA A 10 -20.98 19.52 2.25
CA ALA A 10 -21.98 18.76 1.50
C ALA A 10 -21.87 18.90 -0.03
N SER A 11 -20.67 19.11 -0.56
CA SER A 11 -20.40 19.16 -2.01
C SER A 11 -18.89 19.01 -2.21
N THR A 12 -18.28 17.83 -2.10
CA THR A 12 -18.41 16.69 -3.01
C THR A 12 -17.71 15.50 -2.32
N SER A 13 -18.38 14.85 -1.38
CA SER A 13 -17.75 13.83 -0.51
C SER A 13 -17.94 12.38 -0.98
N ASP A 14 -18.45 12.16 -2.19
CA ASP A 14 -18.88 10.81 -2.63
C ASP A 14 -18.33 10.38 -4.02
N GLU A 15 -17.16 10.88 -4.42
CA GLU A 15 -16.31 10.05 -5.27
C GLU A 15 -15.58 9.04 -4.37
N GLY A 16 -16.26 7.94 -4.05
CA GLY A 16 -15.65 6.81 -3.38
C GLY A 16 -14.38 6.41 -4.14
N VAL A 17 -13.22 6.49 -3.46
CA VAL A 17 -11.92 6.16 -4.06
C VAL A 17 -11.98 4.74 -4.62
N ARG A 18 -12.00 4.61 -5.94
CA ARG A 18 -11.95 3.31 -6.62
C ARG A 18 -10.54 2.77 -6.54
N LEU A 19 -10.29 1.89 -5.57
CA LEU A 19 -9.03 1.17 -5.48
C LEU A 19 -8.98 0.09 -6.57
N THR A 20 -7.90 0.08 -7.35
CA THR A 20 -7.62 -1.01 -8.28
C THR A 20 -7.38 -2.29 -7.45
N PRO A 21 -7.92 -3.45 -7.86
CA PRO A 21 -7.72 -4.68 -7.11
C PRO A 21 -6.23 -5.00 -6.97
N PRO A 22 -5.79 -5.47 -5.79
CA PRO A 22 -4.40 -5.81 -5.58
C PRO A 22 -4.01 -7.02 -6.41
N ARG A 23 -2.77 -7.05 -6.89
CA ARG A 23 -2.21 -8.22 -7.57
C ARG A 23 -1.89 -9.29 -6.53
N THR A 24 -2.64 -10.40 -6.56
CA THR A 24 -2.34 -11.58 -5.75
C THR A 24 -1.26 -12.42 -6.44
N MET A 25 -0.11 -12.60 -5.78
CA MET A 25 0.97 -13.46 -6.27
C MET A 25 0.93 -14.81 -5.53
N ASN A 26 1.15 -15.90 -6.26
CA ASN A 26 1.40 -17.20 -5.65
C ASN A 26 2.88 -17.30 -5.18
N LEU A 27 3.26 -18.43 -4.57
CA LEU A 27 4.62 -18.61 -4.05
C LEU A 27 5.68 -18.54 -5.15
N GLU A 28 5.45 -19.23 -6.27
CA GLU A 28 6.38 -19.29 -7.41
C GLU A 28 6.56 -17.91 -8.06
N GLN A 29 5.47 -17.19 -8.31
CA GLN A 29 5.49 -15.82 -8.83
C GLN A 29 6.18 -14.86 -7.86
N SER A 30 6.02 -15.06 -6.55
CA SER A 30 6.71 -14.23 -5.55
C SER A 30 8.22 -14.51 -5.53
N LEU A 31 8.64 -15.74 -5.78
CA LEU A 31 10.04 -16.14 -5.91
C LEU A 31 10.67 -15.64 -7.21
N GLU A 32 9.93 -15.60 -8.30
CA GLU A 32 10.41 -15.02 -9.56
C GLU A 32 10.51 -13.49 -9.47
N TRP A 33 9.63 -12.85 -8.68
CA TRP A 33 9.58 -11.41 -8.54
C TRP A 33 10.69 -10.83 -7.66
N ILE A 34 11.20 -11.61 -6.71
CA ILE A 34 12.12 -11.13 -5.68
C ILE A 34 13.51 -10.79 -6.25
N ARG A 35 14.09 -9.68 -5.78
CA ARG A 35 15.48 -9.28 -6.10
C ARG A 35 16.43 -9.61 -4.96
N GLU A 36 17.74 -9.52 -5.20
CA GLU A 36 18.77 -9.84 -4.20
C GLU A 36 18.70 -9.00 -2.91
N ASP A 37 18.14 -7.80 -3.00
CA ASP A 37 17.94 -6.89 -1.86
C ASP A 37 16.57 -7.02 -1.19
N GLU A 38 15.77 -8.00 -1.60
CA GLU A 38 14.42 -8.29 -1.13
C GLU A 38 14.34 -9.66 -0.45
N LEU A 39 13.33 -9.83 0.38
CA LEU A 39 13.05 -11.03 1.17
C LEU A 39 11.55 -11.35 1.08
N LEU A 40 11.22 -12.63 0.98
CA LEU A 40 9.86 -13.13 1.01
C LEU A 40 9.58 -13.72 2.39
N GLU A 41 8.66 -13.11 3.13
CA GLU A 41 8.17 -13.64 4.39
C GLU A 41 7.02 -14.62 4.11
N ILE A 42 7.21 -15.87 4.52
CA ILE A 42 6.27 -16.97 4.31
C ILE A 42 5.64 -17.33 5.65
N THR A 43 4.32 -17.21 5.74
CA THR A 43 3.53 -17.78 6.84
C THR A 43 2.46 -18.71 6.26
N PRO A 44 1.91 -19.65 7.05
CA PRO A 44 0.87 -20.55 6.56
C PRO A 44 -0.39 -19.85 6.00
N LYS A 45 -0.60 -18.58 6.36
CA LYS A 45 -1.77 -17.80 5.96
C LYS A 45 -1.46 -16.67 4.97
N SER A 46 -0.19 -16.30 4.80
CA SER A 46 0.16 -15.12 4.00
C SER A 46 1.57 -15.18 3.44
N LEU A 47 1.74 -14.62 2.24
CA LEU A 47 3.03 -14.33 1.62
C LEU A 47 3.21 -12.80 1.57
N ARG A 48 4.36 -12.28 2.00
CA ARG A 48 4.66 -10.84 1.99
C ARG A 48 6.07 -10.55 1.50
N LEU A 49 6.20 -9.63 0.55
CA LEU A 49 7.48 -9.14 0.05
C LEU A 49 7.98 -7.98 0.92
N ARG A 50 9.26 -8.00 1.27
CA ARG A 50 9.92 -6.99 2.11
C ARG A 50 11.31 -6.68 1.59
N LYS A 51 11.80 -5.46 1.78
CA LYS A 51 13.23 -5.16 1.58
C LYS A 51 14.08 -5.76 2.70
N LYS A 52 15.29 -6.20 2.35
CA LYS A 52 16.29 -6.68 3.31
C LYS A 52 16.74 -5.55 4.25
N ALA A 53 16.97 -4.36 3.71
CA ALA A 53 17.20 -3.14 4.47
C ALA A 53 15.90 -2.36 4.64
N LEU A 54 15.39 -2.30 5.87
CA LEU A 54 14.18 -1.53 6.22
C LEU A 54 14.47 -0.03 6.44
N GLY A 55 15.74 0.32 6.66
CA GLY A 55 16.14 1.71 6.81
C GLY A 55 16.21 2.40 5.46
N GLY A 56 15.28 3.32 5.18
CA GLY A 56 15.27 4.12 3.93
C GLY A 56 16.53 4.96 3.71
N ARG A 57 17.41 5.07 4.71
CA ARG A 57 18.66 5.83 4.69
C ARG A 57 19.87 5.04 4.14
N ARG A 58 19.76 3.71 4.01
CA ARG A 58 20.83 2.83 3.50
C ARG A 58 20.43 2.30 2.13
N ARG A 59 20.36 3.19 1.14
CA ARG A 59 20.15 2.88 -0.28
C ARG A 59 21.26 3.42 -1.18
N PHE A 60 22.37 3.87 -0.58
CA PHE A 60 23.61 4.26 -1.25
C PHE A 60 24.78 3.57 -0.55
#